data_AF-A0A1A3NN91-F1
#
_entry.id   AF-A0A1A3NN91-F1
#
_cell.length_a   1.000
_cell.length_b   1.000
_cell.length_c   1.000
_cell.angle_alpha   90.00
_cell.angle_beta   90.00
_cell.angle_gamma   90.00
#
_symmetry.space_group_name_H-M   'P 1'
#
loop_
_entity.id
_entity.type
_entity.pdbx_description
1 polymer ?
#
loop_
_entity_poly.entity_id
_entity_poly.type
_entity_poly.pdbx_seq_one_letter_code
_entity_poly.pdbx_strand_id
1 'polypeptide(L)'
;MQPWPWPGDSREDKAKRVARSYRQLVFDISQGRVEDPAGDLYRLDQQWLQYGAYWAVPSQDPYDPSEWVHAADAAHYADVEPGTIRKWAERGHIRVEHDHHGAPVYNIGDLRANEIRQRNARKRSQT
;
A
#
# COMPACT_ATOMS: atom_id res chain seq x y z
N MET A 1 21.92 4.47 6.80
CA MET A 1 21.15 3.93 7.94
C MET A 1 22.00 4.13 9.19
N GLN A 2 21.44 4.78 10.21
CA GLN A 2 22.06 5.05 11.51
C GLN A 2 22.03 3.78 12.39
N PRO A 3 23.02 3.55 13.27
CA PRO A 3 22.96 2.46 14.23
C PRO A 3 21.80 2.66 15.22
N TRP A 4 21.20 1.57 15.68
CA TRP A 4 20.11 1.63 16.66
C TRP A 4 20.63 2.27 17.97
N PRO A 5 19.96 3.30 18.51
CA PRO A 5 20.54 4.14 19.57
C PRO A 5 20.50 3.51 20.96
N TRP A 6 19.83 2.37 21.15
CA TRP A 6 19.79 1.62 22.42
C TRP A 6 20.51 0.27 22.27
N PRO A 7 21.83 0.21 22.53
CA PRO A 7 22.57 -1.03 22.49
C PRO A 7 21.96 -2.07 23.46
N GLY A 8 21.80 -3.30 23.00
CA GLY A 8 21.24 -4.40 23.81
C GLY A 8 19.73 -4.58 23.71
N ASP A 9 18.99 -3.66 23.08
CA ASP A 9 17.57 -3.88 22.77
C ASP A 9 17.39 -5.12 21.89
N SER A 10 16.54 -6.04 22.34
CA SER A 10 16.08 -7.17 21.54
C SER A 10 15.18 -6.71 20.40
N ARG A 11 14.83 -7.62 19.47
CA ARG A 11 13.86 -7.30 18.40
C ARG A 11 12.51 -6.82 18.96
N GLU A 12 12.09 -7.40 20.08
CA GLU A 12 10.83 -7.03 20.73
C GLU A 12 10.92 -5.63 21.37
N ASP A 13 12.04 -5.30 22.00
CA ASP A 13 12.26 -3.97 22.59
C ASP A 13 12.21 -2.87 21.52
N LYS A 14 12.85 -3.12 20.37
CA LYS A 14 12.77 -2.23 19.20
C LYS A 14 11.32 -2.01 18.78
N ALA A 15 10.55 -3.09 18.61
CA ALA A 15 9.15 -3.00 18.22
C ALA A 15 8.30 -2.24 19.26
N LYS A 16 8.52 -2.47 20.56
CA LYS A 16 7.82 -1.77 21.64
C LYS A 16 8.13 -0.28 21.68
N ARG A 17 9.39 0.12 21.40
CA ARG A 17 9.76 1.55 21.33
C ARG A 17 9.07 2.26 20.18
N VAL A 18 9.08 1.64 19.00
CA VAL A 18 8.38 2.14 17.82
C VAL A 18 6.88 2.26 18.14
N ALA A 19 6.24 1.19 18.61
CA ALA A 19 4.81 1.22 18.95
C ALA A 19 4.46 2.27 20.03
N ARG A 20 5.33 2.42 21.04
CA ARG A 20 5.13 3.41 22.11
C ARG A 20 5.19 4.84 21.57
N SER A 21 6.08 5.16 20.62
CA SER A 21 6.15 6.51 20.07
C SER A 21 4.89 6.87 19.26
N TYR A 22 4.35 5.93 18.47
CA TYR A 22 3.09 6.18 17.77
C TYR A 22 1.91 6.30 18.72
N ARG A 23 1.86 5.47 19.78
CA ARG A 23 0.83 5.61 20.82
C ARG A 23 0.88 6.97 21.52
N GLN A 24 2.09 7.48 21.76
CA GLN A 24 2.28 8.81 22.32
C GLN A 24 1.78 9.89 21.37
N LEU A 25 2.14 9.84 20.08
CA LEU A 25 1.65 10.79 19.08
C LEU A 25 0.11 10.80 18.99
N VAL A 26 -0.53 9.62 18.94
CA VAL A 26 -1.99 9.51 18.94
C VAL A 26 -2.61 10.12 20.20
N PHE A 27 -2.00 9.89 21.37
CA PHE A 27 -2.43 10.53 22.60
C PHE A 27 -2.34 12.06 22.48
N ASP A 28 -1.23 12.61 22.04
CA ASP A 28 -1.05 14.06 21.93
C ASP A 28 -1.99 14.70 20.90
N ILE A 29 -2.25 14.04 19.77
CA ILE A 29 -3.28 14.45 18.79
C ILE A 29 -4.65 14.51 19.46
N SER A 30 -5.04 13.47 20.21
CA SER A 30 -6.35 13.43 20.89
C SER A 30 -6.51 14.50 21.97
N GLN A 31 -5.39 15.01 22.51
CA GLN A 31 -5.38 16.11 23.47
C GLN A 31 -5.32 17.48 22.79
N GLY A 32 -5.34 17.56 21.46
CA GLY A 32 -5.24 18.81 20.70
C GLY A 32 -3.88 19.50 20.84
N ARG A 33 -2.82 18.74 21.16
CA ARG A 33 -1.46 19.28 21.36
C ARG A 33 -0.62 19.32 20.08
N VAL A 34 -1.19 18.83 18.98
CA VAL A 34 -0.52 18.72 17.69
C VAL A 34 -1.27 19.57 16.69
N GLU A 35 -0.59 20.58 16.15
CA GLU A 35 -1.16 21.51 15.15
C GLU A 35 -1.24 20.86 13.77
N ASP A 36 -0.24 20.05 13.41
CA ASP A 36 -0.13 19.35 12.13
C ASP A 36 0.08 17.83 12.34
N PRO A 37 -1.02 17.07 12.57
CA PRO A 37 -0.94 15.63 12.81
C PRO A 37 -0.29 14.84 11.67
N ALA A 38 -0.50 15.27 10.43
CA ALA A 38 0.04 14.61 9.25
C ALA A 38 1.56 14.82 9.14
N GLY A 39 2.03 16.05 9.34
CA GLY A 39 3.46 16.35 9.33
C GLY A 39 4.20 15.69 10.50
N ASP A 40 3.62 15.64 11.69
CA ASP A 40 4.24 14.99 12.85
C ASP A 40 4.34 13.47 12.66
N LEU A 41 3.31 12.86 12.08
CA LEU A 41 3.35 11.45 11.70
C LEU A 41 4.48 11.18 10.70
N TYR A 42 4.58 12.00 9.65
CA TYR A 42 5.63 11.87 8.65
C TYR A 42 7.03 12.00 9.25
N ARG A 43 7.26 12.97 10.14
CA ARG A 43 8.54 13.16 10.83
C ARG A 43 8.89 11.94 11.69
N LEU A 44 7.90 11.38 12.38
CA LEU A 44 8.08 10.17 13.19
C LEU A 44 8.43 8.94 12.33
N ASP A 45 7.79 8.79 11.17
CA ASP A 45 8.12 7.75 10.20
C ASP A 45 9.57 7.88 9.73
N GLN A 46 9.99 9.10 9.33
CA GLN A 46 11.37 9.36 8.91
C GLN A 46 12.39 9.07 10.04
N GLN A 47 12.04 9.40 11.29
CA GLN A 47 12.86 9.11 12.46
C GLN A 47 13.11 7.62 12.67
N TRP A 48 12.15 6.74 12.37
CA TRP A 48 12.33 5.30 12.52
C TRP A 48 12.99 4.65 11.31
N LEU A 49 12.71 5.18 10.10
CA LEU A 49 13.34 4.75 8.85
C LEU A 49 14.86 4.89 8.88
N GLN A 50 15.40 5.97 9.46
CA GLN A 50 16.85 6.13 9.57
C GLN A 50 17.53 4.99 10.34
N TYR A 51 16.81 4.31 11.25
CA TYR A 51 17.31 3.16 12.01
C TYR A 51 16.97 1.80 11.41
N GLY A 52 16.41 1.77 10.18
CA GLY A 52 16.01 0.54 9.50
C GLY A 52 14.76 -0.13 10.08
N ALA A 53 13.97 0.59 10.87
CA ALA A 53 12.67 0.12 11.35
C ALA A 53 11.61 0.44 10.29
N TYR A 54 11.52 -0.42 9.28
CA TYR A 54 10.52 -0.32 8.23
C TYR A 54 9.16 -0.80 8.75
N TRP A 55 8.23 0.12 8.99
CA TRP A 55 6.84 -0.23 9.29
C TRP A 55 6.01 -0.18 8.00
N ALA A 56 4.98 -1.03 7.93
CA ALA A 56 4.00 -0.94 6.85
C ALA A 56 3.18 0.35 7.04
N VAL A 57 3.50 1.39 6.28
CA VAL A 57 2.66 2.59 6.20
C VAL A 57 1.35 2.18 5.53
N PRO A 58 0.18 2.42 6.16
CA PRO A 58 -1.08 2.26 5.48
C PRO A 58 -1.12 3.23 4.30
N SER A 59 -0.85 2.74 3.10
CA SER A 59 -1.19 3.46 1.88
C SER A 59 -2.70 3.42 1.75
N GLN A 60 -3.37 4.57 1.71
CA GLN A 60 -4.65 4.60 1.03
C GLN A 60 -4.36 4.22 -0.42
N ASP A 61 -4.95 3.12 -0.87
CA ASP A 61 -4.99 2.83 -2.29
C ASP A 61 -5.71 4.01 -2.94
N PRO A 62 -5.10 4.77 -3.87
CA PRO A 62 -5.71 5.97 -4.42
C PRO A 62 -6.98 5.66 -5.22
N TYR A 63 -7.26 4.38 -5.51
CA TYR A 63 -8.41 3.93 -6.26
C TYR A 63 -9.45 3.24 -5.37
N ASP A 64 -10.73 3.54 -5.59
CA ASP A 64 -11.83 2.80 -4.98
C ASP A 64 -11.93 1.41 -5.66
N PRO A 65 -12.02 0.29 -4.92
CA PRO A 65 -12.19 -1.03 -5.52
C PRO A 65 -13.40 -1.17 -6.46
N SER A 66 -14.43 -0.35 -6.29
CA SER A 66 -15.61 -0.31 -7.15
C SER A 66 -15.44 0.53 -8.42
N GLU A 67 -14.34 1.28 -8.53
CA GLU A 67 -14.07 2.16 -9.65
C GLU A 67 -13.80 1.37 -10.94
N TRP A 68 -14.25 1.93 -12.05
CA TRP A 68 -14.01 1.44 -13.40
C TRP A 68 -13.14 2.45 -14.14
N VAL A 69 -11.95 2.02 -14.56
CA VAL A 69 -10.94 2.91 -15.14
C VAL A 69 -10.50 2.43 -16.52
N HIS A 70 -9.95 3.33 -17.33
CA HIS A 70 -9.45 2.96 -18.65
C HIS A 70 -8.17 2.12 -18.56
N ALA A 71 -7.81 1.49 -19.69
CA ALA A 71 -6.64 0.62 -19.76
C ALA A 71 -5.33 1.29 -19.31
N ALA A 72 -5.18 2.61 -19.50
CA ALA A 72 -3.99 3.36 -19.09
C ALA A 72 -3.88 3.48 -17.57
N ASP A 73 -4.98 3.80 -16.90
CA ASP A 73 -5.03 3.93 -15.44
C ASP A 73 -4.97 2.56 -14.77
N ALA A 74 -5.65 1.55 -15.33
CA ALA A 74 -5.56 0.16 -14.89
C ALA A 74 -4.12 -0.37 -14.98
N ALA A 75 -3.41 -0.01 -16.05
CA ALA A 75 -2.00 -0.35 -16.27
C ALA A 75 -1.09 0.34 -15.26
N HIS A 76 -1.34 1.63 -15.00
CA HIS A 76 -0.62 2.39 -13.99
C HIS A 76 -0.81 1.80 -12.59
N TYR A 77 -2.06 1.44 -12.25
CA TYR A 77 -2.39 0.79 -10.98
C TYR A 77 -1.65 -0.53 -10.78
N ALA A 78 -1.66 -1.40 -11.79
CA ALA A 78 -1.09 -2.75 -11.70
C ALA A 78 0.40 -2.83 -12.08
N ASP A 79 1.05 -1.71 -12.37
CA ASP A 79 2.45 -1.62 -12.83
C ASP A 79 2.76 -2.57 -14.01
N VAL A 80 1.91 -2.52 -15.04
CA VAL A 80 2.05 -3.33 -16.28
C VAL A 80 1.70 -2.53 -17.51
N GLU A 81 2.05 -3.04 -18.69
CA GLU A 81 1.62 -2.46 -19.97
C GLU A 81 0.09 -2.55 -20.17
N PRO A 82 -0.58 -1.55 -20.79
CA PRO A 82 -2.01 -1.59 -21.09
C PRO A 82 -2.46 -2.80 -21.91
N GLY A 83 -1.58 -3.35 -22.76
CA GLY A 83 -1.85 -4.59 -23.49
C GLY A 83 -2.03 -5.81 -22.57
N THR A 84 -1.38 -5.82 -21.41
CA THR A 84 -1.50 -6.87 -20.40
C THR A 84 -2.87 -6.84 -19.74
N ILE A 85 -3.40 -5.65 -19.43
CA ILE A 85 -4.75 -5.47 -18.90
C ILE A 85 -5.79 -6.05 -19.87
N ARG A 86 -5.68 -5.71 -21.16
CA ARG A 86 -6.57 -6.26 -22.20
C ARG A 86 -6.52 -7.78 -22.25
N LYS A 87 -5.32 -8.37 -22.25
CA LYS A 87 -5.13 -9.83 -22.21
C LYS A 87 -5.72 -10.49 -20.97
N TRP A 88 -5.65 -9.84 -19.81
CA TRP A 88 -6.28 -10.36 -18.59
C TRP A 88 -7.80 -10.38 -18.72
N ALA A 89 -8.40 -9.34 -19.31
CA ALA A 89 -9.84 -9.29 -19.55
C ALA A 89 -10.29 -10.33 -20.59
N GLU A 90 -9.56 -10.44 -21.71
CA GLU A 90 -9.80 -11.46 -22.75
C GLU A 90 -9.76 -12.89 -22.19
N ARG A 91 -8.90 -13.14 -21.20
CA ARG A 91 -8.77 -14.43 -20.51
C ARG A 91 -9.76 -14.62 -19.35
N GLY A 92 -10.65 -13.66 -19.12
CA GLY A 92 -11.66 -13.71 -18.06
C GLY A 92 -11.10 -13.58 -16.65
N HIS A 93 -9.90 -13.03 -16.47
CA HIS A 93 -9.31 -12.82 -15.15
C HIS A 93 -9.82 -11.55 -14.45
N ILE A 94 -10.25 -10.57 -15.24
CA ILE A 94 -10.83 -9.31 -14.78
C ILE A 94 -12.03 -8.97 -15.67
N ARG A 95 -13.02 -8.25 -15.12
CA ARG A 95 -14.16 -7.78 -15.91
C ARG A 95 -13.77 -6.59 -16.78
N VAL A 96 -14.47 -6.48 -17.91
CA VAL A 96 -14.44 -5.33 -18.81
C VAL A 96 -15.87 -4.90 -19.07
N GLU A 97 -16.11 -3.60 -18.95
CA GLU A 97 -17.33 -2.94 -19.38
C GLU A 97 -16.97 -1.86 -20.41
N HIS A 98 -17.98 -1.17 -20.94
CA HIS A 98 -17.77 -0.06 -21.85
C HIS A 98 -18.41 1.19 -21.25
N ASP A 99 -17.69 2.31 -21.32
CA ASP A 99 -18.21 3.61 -20.88
C ASP A 99 -19.32 4.13 -21.82
N HIS A 100 -19.81 5.33 -21.53
CA HIS A 100 -20.84 6.01 -22.34
C HIS A 100 -20.40 6.30 -23.79
N HIS A 101 -19.09 6.26 -24.07
CA HIS A 101 -18.50 6.46 -25.40
C HIS A 101 -18.15 5.14 -26.10
N GLY A 102 -18.42 3.99 -25.47
CA GLY A 102 -18.08 2.67 -25.99
C GLY A 102 -16.61 2.30 -25.83
N ALA A 103 -15.84 3.04 -25.02
CA ALA A 103 -14.45 2.71 -24.71
C ALA A 103 -14.37 1.69 -23.56
N PRO A 104 -13.46 0.71 -23.62
CA PRO A 104 -13.36 -0.31 -22.58
C PRO A 104 -12.84 0.27 -21.26
N VAL A 105 -13.48 -0.14 -20.16
CA VAL A 105 -13.12 0.18 -18.78
C VAL A 105 -13.01 -1.10 -17.95
N TYR A 106 -12.16 -1.07 -16.93
CA TYR A 106 -11.76 -2.23 -16.12
C TYR A 106 -11.92 -1.91 -14.65
N ASN A 107 -12.42 -2.88 -13.88
CA ASN A 107 -12.66 -2.69 -12.45
C ASN A 107 -11.39 -2.86 -11.61
N ILE A 108 -11.13 -1.91 -10.70
CA ILE A 108 -9.96 -1.92 -9.80
C ILE A 108 -9.97 -3.12 -8.84
N GLY A 109 -11.12 -3.46 -8.27
CA GLY A 109 -11.26 -4.61 -7.36
C GLY A 109 -10.84 -5.93 -8.00
N ASP A 110 -11.16 -6.12 -9.29
CA ASP A 110 -10.76 -7.30 -10.04
C ASP A 110 -9.24 -7.33 -10.32
N LEU A 111 -8.63 -6.19 -10.64
CA LEU A 111 -7.18 -6.06 -10.81
C LEU A 111 -6.45 -6.47 -9.52
N ARG A 112 -6.91 -5.95 -8.38
CA ARG A 112 -6.38 -6.28 -7.07
C ARG A 112 -6.52 -7.78 -6.75
N ALA A 113 -7.69 -8.36 -7.01
CA ALA A 113 -7.91 -9.79 -6.83
C ALA A 113 -6.98 -10.63 -7.72
N ASN A 114 -6.76 -10.19 -8.95
CA ASN A 114 -5.87 -10.85 -9.89
C ASN A 114 -4.40 -10.82 -9.45
N GLU A 115 -3.92 -9.70 -8.92
CA GLU A 115 -2.57 -9.61 -8.35
C GLU A 115 -2.37 -10.56 -7.17
N ILE A 116 -3.34 -10.62 -6.26
CA ILE A 116 -3.29 -11.52 -5.09
C ILE A 116 -3.21 -12.98 -5.58
N ARG A 117 -4.01 -13.37 -6.58
CA ARG A 117 -3.96 -14.71 -7.19
C ARG A 117 -2.57 -15.00 -7.77
N GLN A 118 -1.99 -14.07 -8.54
CA GLN A 118 -0.67 -14.24 -9.14
C GLN A 118 0.45 -14.36 -8.09
N ARG A 119 0.43 -13.50 -7.05
CA ARG A 119 1.40 -13.57 -5.94
C ARG A 119 1.33 -14.93 -5.22
N ASN A 120 0.12 -15.43 -4.97
CA ASN A 120 -0.07 -16.72 -4.32
C ASN A 120 0.37 -17.90 -5.19
N ALA A 121 0.14 -17.84 -6.51
CA ALA A 121 0.63 -18.84 -7.44
C ALA A 121 2.16 -18.91 -7.45
N ARG A 122 2.85 -17.75 -7.50
CA ARG A 122 4.32 -17.68 -7.44
C ARG A 122 4.90 -18.29 -6.16
N LYS A 123 4.28 -18.02 -5.01
CA LYS A 123 4.71 -18.59 -3.71
C LYS A 123 4.60 -20.12 -3.69
N ARG A 124 3.52 -20.68 -4.26
CA ARG A 124 3.32 -22.14 -4.34
C ARG A 124 4.32 -22.83 -5.26
N SER A 125 4.83 -22.15 -6.29
CA SER A 125 5.83 -22.72 -7.20
C SER A 125 7.26 -22.68 -6.66
N GLN A 126 7.51 -21.99 -5.54
CA GLN A 126 8.84 -21.88 -4.90
C GLN A 126 9.00 -22.78 -3.67
N THR A 127 7.96 -23.53 -3.29
CA THR A 127 7.97 -24.51 -2.19
C THR A 127 7.96 -25.91 -2.79
#